data_AF-A0A932UBB9-F1
#
_entry.id   AF-A0A932UBB9-F1
#
_cell.length_a   1.000
_cell.length_b   1.000
_cell.length_c   1.000
_cell.angle_alpha   90.00
_cell.angle_beta   90.00
_cell.angle_gamma   90.00
#
_symmetry.space_group_name_H-M   'P 1'
#
loop_
_entity.id
_entity.type
_entity.pdbx_description
1 polymer ?
#
loop_
_entity_poly.entity_id
_entity_poly.type
_entity_poly.pdbx_seq_one_letter_code
_entity_poly.pdbx_strand_id
1 'polypeptide(L)'
;MEREQLDRFFHGVADRVAAELGNEFPDAVPNYGLEIRDEGTDPRVAYVTARGSAFTWVAFSFPGFDRWDVHVGCVVTQDTNTVQVGFHALDRFCDRLPMPAIEAASAAAGGVYQKVPGPEEQQYVSAPIPLDRSDAVELAAREVVRFYRATAPTMAELARRSS
;
A
#
# COMPACT_ATOMS: atom_id res chain seq x y z
N MET A 1 -7.43 16.30 -8.96
CA MET A 1 -7.55 16.65 -7.53
C MET A 1 -6.31 17.45 -7.14
N GLU A 2 -6.46 18.57 -6.42
CA GLU A 2 -5.32 19.39 -5.98
C GLU A 2 -4.48 18.67 -4.91
N ARG A 3 -3.21 19.05 -4.77
CA ARG A 3 -2.28 18.44 -3.81
C ARG A 3 -2.84 18.42 -2.37
N GLU A 4 -3.36 19.55 -1.90
CA GLU A 4 -3.91 19.62 -0.53
C GLU A 4 -5.10 18.68 -0.32
N GLN A 5 -5.88 18.41 -1.38
CA GLN A 5 -6.99 17.47 -1.31
C GLN A 5 -6.49 16.03 -1.20
N LEU A 6 -5.41 15.68 -1.91
CA LEU A 6 -4.72 14.39 -1.77
C LEU A 6 -4.11 14.24 -0.37
N ASP A 7 -3.46 15.27 0.15
CA ASP A 7 -2.87 15.25 1.48
C ASP A 7 -3.95 14.97 2.54
N ARG A 8 -5.07 15.71 2.50
CA ARG A 8 -6.22 15.48 3.39
C ARG A 8 -6.81 14.08 3.23
N PHE A 9 -6.89 13.58 2.01
CA PHE A 9 -7.38 12.23 1.73
C PHE A 9 -6.52 11.18 2.44
N PHE A 10 -5.19 11.20 2.25
CA PHE A 10 -4.30 10.19 2.82
C PHE A 10 -4.15 10.29 4.34
N HIS A 11 -4.17 11.50 4.91
CA HIS A 11 -4.25 11.65 6.37
C HIS A 11 -5.57 11.08 6.91
N GLY A 12 -6.70 11.34 6.24
CA GLY A 12 -7.98 10.78 6.62
C GLY A 12 -8.05 9.26 6.54
N VAL A 13 -7.31 8.64 5.60
CA VAL A 13 -7.14 7.18 5.52
C VAL A 13 -6.28 6.71 6.70
N ALA A 14 -5.15 7.37 6.93
CA ALA A 14 -4.21 7.00 7.98
C ALA A 14 -4.82 7.03 9.38
N ASP A 15 -5.55 8.10 9.71
CA ASP A 15 -6.20 8.28 11.01
C ASP A 15 -7.21 7.15 11.27
N ARG A 16 -7.98 6.77 10.24
CA ARG A 16 -8.95 5.66 10.34
C ARG A 16 -8.27 4.31 10.50
N VAL A 17 -7.25 4.04 9.70
CA VAL A 17 -6.49 2.78 9.79
C VAL A 17 -5.83 2.66 11.17
N ALA A 18 -5.22 3.74 11.67
CA ALA A 18 -4.61 3.76 12.99
C ALA A 18 -5.65 3.54 14.11
N ALA A 19 -6.84 4.15 13.99
CA ALA A 19 -7.92 3.93 14.96
C ALA A 19 -8.41 2.48 14.98
N GLU A 20 -8.43 1.80 13.84
CA GLU A 20 -8.93 0.43 13.73
C GLU A 20 -7.86 -0.64 14.02
N LEU A 21 -6.63 -0.44 13.55
CA LEU A 21 -5.53 -1.40 13.72
C LEU A 21 -4.71 -1.18 14.99
N GLY A 22 -4.65 0.03 15.54
CA GLY A 22 -3.64 0.40 16.54
C GLY A 22 -3.64 -0.45 17.82
N ASN A 23 -4.78 -1.04 18.18
CA ASN A 23 -4.88 -1.97 19.32
C ASN A 23 -4.41 -3.39 18.98
N GLU A 24 -4.56 -3.81 17.73
CA GLU A 24 -4.26 -5.18 17.26
C GLU A 24 -2.83 -5.29 16.71
N PHE A 25 -2.37 -4.24 16.02
CA PHE A 25 -1.06 -4.11 15.39
C PHE A 25 -0.47 -2.73 15.72
N PRO A 26 0.12 -2.54 16.92
CA PRO A 26 0.67 -1.25 17.33
C PRO A 26 1.83 -0.76 16.44
N ASP A 27 2.49 -1.67 15.73
CA ASP A 27 3.57 -1.36 14.80
C ASP A 27 3.09 -0.96 13.40
N ALA A 28 1.78 -1.00 13.13
CA ALA A 28 1.17 -0.57 11.87
C ALA A 28 1.10 0.97 11.81
N VAL A 29 2.27 1.61 11.75
CA VAL A 29 2.40 3.07 11.72
C VAL A 29 2.28 3.56 10.27
N PRO A 30 1.48 4.60 10.00
CA PRO A 30 1.36 5.16 8.66
C PRO A 30 2.68 5.84 8.23
N ASN A 31 3.07 5.55 7.00
CA ASN A 31 4.14 6.23 6.28
C ASN A 31 3.55 6.98 5.10
N TYR A 32 4.04 8.18 4.85
CA TYR A 32 3.57 9.03 3.77
C TYR A 32 4.70 9.29 2.78
N GLY A 33 4.36 9.34 1.50
CA GLY A 33 5.24 9.93 0.49
C GLY A 33 4.47 10.88 -0.38
N LEU A 34 4.25 12.07 0.15
CA LEU A 34 3.96 13.24 -0.66
C LEU A 34 5.25 13.58 -1.39
N GLU A 35 5.30 13.39 -2.72
CA GLU A 35 6.44 13.74 -3.60
C GLU A 35 7.81 13.51 -2.92
N ILE A 36 8.29 12.26 -2.88
CA ILE A 36 9.71 12.07 -2.57
C ILE A 36 10.51 12.82 -3.65
N ARG A 37 11.22 13.84 -3.16
CA ARG A 37 11.95 14.90 -3.88
C ARG A 37 13.11 14.43 -4.74
N ASP A 38 13.26 13.13 -4.95
CA ASP A 38 14.25 12.53 -5.84
C ASP A 38 13.55 11.94 -7.07
N GLU A 39 12.92 12.82 -7.86
CA GLU A 39 12.39 12.53 -9.21
C GLU A 39 13.43 11.88 -10.15
N GLY A 40 14.69 11.74 -9.72
CA GLY A 40 15.79 11.14 -10.47
C GLY A 40 16.35 9.81 -9.95
N THR A 41 15.96 9.28 -8.78
CA THR A 41 16.61 8.05 -8.25
C THR A 41 15.68 6.86 -8.04
N ASP A 42 14.38 7.08 -7.81
CA ASP A 42 13.43 5.96 -7.66
C ASP A 42 12.69 5.68 -8.98
N PRO A 43 12.89 4.50 -9.59
CA PRO A 43 12.23 4.15 -10.86
C PRO A 43 10.69 4.14 -10.75
N ARG A 44 10.11 3.99 -9.56
CA ARG A 44 8.65 4.07 -9.33
C ARG A 44 8.13 5.48 -9.47
N VAL A 45 8.84 6.44 -8.87
CA VAL A 45 8.50 7.87 -8.99
C VAL A 45 8.63 8.28 -10.45
N ALA A 46 9.74 7.91 -11.11
CA ALA A 46 9.91 8.17 -12.54
C ALA A 46 8.81 7.55 -13.40
N TYR A 47 8.41 6.31 -13.11
CA TYR A 47 7.33 5.62 -13.83
C TYR A 47 5.97 6.30 -13.70
N VAL A 48 5.59 6.72 -12.48
CA VAL A 48 4.32 7.39 -12.23
C VAL A 48 4.34 8.83 -12.76
N THR A 49 5.43 9.57 -12.56
CA THR A 49 5.62 10.91 -13.09
C THR A 49 5.64 10.94 -14.62
N ALA A 50 6.22 9.95 -15.30
CA ALA A 50 6.20 9.84 -16.76
C ALA A 50 4.78 9.71 -17.34
N ARG A 51 3.80 9.35 -16.51
CA ARG A 51 2.37 9.29 -16.87
C ARG A 51 1.60 10.54 -16.47
N GLY A 52 2.31 11.61 -16.11
CA GLY A 52 1.72 12.88 -15.69
C GLY A 52 0.97 12.79 -14.36
N SER A 53 1.25 11.77 -13.54
CA SER A 53 0.61 11.57 -12.24
C SER A 53 1.57 11.93 -11.10
N ALA A 54 1.07 12.62 -10.07
CA ALA A 54 1.81 12.80 -8.83
C ALA A 54 1.87 11.48 -8.04
N PHE A 55 3.08 11.08 -7.64
CA PHE A 55 3.26 9.92 -6.77
C PHE A 55 2.89 10.29 -5.33
N THR A 56 1.65 9.98 -4.93
CA THR A 56 1.13 10.25 -3.58
C THR A 56 0.51 8.98 -3.01
N TRP A 57 0.88 8.64 -1.77
CA TRP A 57 0.51 7.38 -1.14
C TRP A 57 0.57 7.45 0.39
N VAL A 58 -0.10 6.47 1.01
CA VAL A 58 0.11 6.08 2.41
C VAL A 58 0.38 4.58 2.47
N ALA A 59 1.32 4.16 3.32
CA ALA A 59 1.71 2.76 3.48
C ALA A 59 1.94 2.39 4.93
N PHE A 60 1.66 1.13 5.25
CA PHE A 60 1.81 0.50 6.55
C PHE A 60 2.72 -0.71 6.37
N SER A 61 3.95 -0.61 6.86
CA SER A 61 4.92 -1.69 6.77
C SER A 61 4.66 -2.76 7.83
N PHE A 62 5.37 -3.88 7.69
CA PHE A 62 5.40 -4.94 8.68
C PHE A 62 6.69 -4.84 9.52
N PRO A 63 6.69 -5.33 10.77
CA PRO A 63 7.91 -5.38 11.58
C PRO A 63 9.07 -6.05 10.84
N GLY A 64 10.23 -5.39 10.83
CA GLY A 64 11.44 -5.88 10.15
C GLY A 64 11.55 -5.53 8.66
N PHE A 65 10.57 -4.83 8.09
CA PHE A 65 10.60 -4.36 6.70
C PHE A 65 10.51 -2.84 6.62
N ASP A 66 11.28 -2.24 5.70
CA ASP A 66 11.08 -0.83 5.34
C ASP A 66 9.77 -0.66 4.55
N ARG A 67 9.17 0.53 4.64
CA ARG A 67 7.94 0.92 3.92
C ARG A 67 8.02 0.72 2.42
N TRP A 68 9.21 0.70 1.82
CA TRP A 68 9.38 0.46 0.39
C TRP A 68 9.59 -0.99 0.01
N ASP A 69 9.86 -1.84 0.99
CA ASP A 69 10.24 -3.23 0.77
C ASP A 69 9.01 -4.13 0.78
N VAL A 70 8.21 -4.07 1.85
CA VAL A 70 6.99 -4.86 2.02
C VAL A 70 5.97 -4.08 2.86
N HIS A 71 4.79 -3.82 2.30
CA HIS A 71 3.77 -3.01 2.96
C HIS A 71 2.37 -3.29 2.44
N VAL A 72 1.36 -2.87 3.20
CA VAL A 72 0.03 -2.59 2.67
C VAL A 72 -0.10 -1.10 2.50
N GLY A 73 -0.53 -0.63 1.34
CA GLY A 73 -0.65 0.79 1.08
C GLY A 73 -1.78 1.10 0.13
N CYS A 74 -2.00 2.39 -0.07
CA CYS A 74 -2.84 2.85 -1.15
C CYS A 74 -2.19 4.00 -1.90
N VAL A 75 -2.38 3.97 -3.21
CA VAL A 75 -1.80 4.92 -4.16
C VAL A 75 -2.90 5.48 -5.04
N VAL A 76 -2.82 6.76 -5.33
CA VAL A 76 -3.73 7.42 -6.28
C VAL A 76 -3.13 7.38 -7.67
N THR A 77 -3.94 6.94 -8.63
CA THR A 77 -3.63 7.03 -10.05
C THR A 77 -4.42 8.22 -10.62
N GLN A 78 -3.73 9.32 -10.92
CA GLN A 78 -4.38 10.60 -11.22
C GLN A 78 -5.09 10.62 -12.59
N ASP A 79 -4.61 9.83 -13.54
CA ASP A 79 -5.19 9.68 -14.88
C ASP A 79 -6.63 9.11 -14.83
N THR A 80 -6.87 8.18 -13.92
CA THR A 80 -8.17 7.53 -13.70
C THR A 80 -8.91 8.14 -12.51
N ASN A 81 -8.26 9.03 -11.76
CA ASN A 81 -8.77 9.64 -10.53
C ASN A 81 -9.33 8.59 -9.55
N THR A 82 -8.58 7.49 -9.40
CA THR A 82 -8.92 6.38 -8.50
C THR A 82 -7.81 6.15 -7.50
N VAL A 83 -8.18 5.55 -6.36
CA VAL A 83 -7.23 4.97 -5.41
C VAL A 83 -7.33 3.45 -5.47
N GLN A 84 -6.17 2.80 -5.49
CA GLN A 84 -6.08 1.35 -5.31
C GLN A 84 -5.35 1.06 -4.01
N VAL A 85 -5.79 0.00 -3.33
CA VAL A 85 -5.27 -0.43 -2.04
C VAL A 85 -4.76 -1.85 -2.19
N GLY A 86 -3.62 -2.19 -1.62
CA GLY A 86 -3.14 -3.56 -1.73
C GLY A 86 -1.92 -3.88 -0.90
N PHE A 87 -1.50 -5.13 -1.01
CA PHE A 87 -0.21 -5.60 -0.56
C PHE A 87 0.83 -5.41 -1.66
N HIS A 88 2.00 -4.93 -1.28
CA HIS A 88 3.11 -4.62 -2.16
C HIS A 88 4.40 -5.23 -1.59
N ALA A 89 5.17 -5.92 -2.43
CA ALA A 89 6.49 -6.42 -2.07
C ALA A 89 7.47 -6.31 -3.24
N LEU A 90 8.64 -5.71 -3.00
CA LEU A 90 9.71 -5.70 -4.00
C LEU A 90 10.18 -7.13 -4.31
N ASP A 91 10.42 -7.42 -5.58
CA ASP A 91 10.83 -8.74 -6.11
C ASP A 91 12.06 -9.27 -5.36
N ARG A 92 13.02 -8.41 -5.02
CA ARG A 92 14.23 -8.79 -4.26
C ARG A 92 13.96 -9.39 -2.87
N PHE A 93 12.76 -9.17 -2.31
CA PHE A 93 12.33 -9.81 -1.06
C PHE A 93 11.44 -11.03 -1.29
N CYS A 94 10.85 -11.18 -2.47
CA CYS A 94 9.85 -12.21 -2.74
C CYS A 94 10.39 -13.63 -2.53
N ASP A 95 11.67 -13.89 -2.81
CA ASP A 95 12.32 -15.17 -2.54
C ASP A 95 12.42 -15.52 -1.05
N ARG A 96 12.36 -14.52 -0.18
CA ARG A 96 12.41 -14.66 1.29
C ARG A 96 11.03 -14.62 1.93
N LEU A 97 10.01 -14.23 1.16
CA LEU A 97 8.63 -14.16 1.62
C LEU A 97 7.93 -15.49 1.32
N PRO A 98 6.99 -15.92 2.19
CA PRO A 98 6.10 -17.04 1.88
C PRO A 98 5.03 -16.59 0.86
N MET A 99 5.45 -16.25 -0.36
CA MET A 99 4.60 -15.64 -1.40
C MET A 99 3.30 -16.41 -1.67
N PRO A 100 3.25 -17.76 -1.74
CA PRO A 100 1.99 -18.48 -1.91
C PRO A 100 0.97 -18.23 -0.79
N ALA A 101 1.43 -18.06 0.46
CA ALA A 101 0.55 -17.75 1.60
C ALA A 101 0.09 -16.28 1.56
N ILE A 102 0.96 -15.37 1.15
CA ILE A 102 0.64 -13.95 0.95
C ILE A 102 -0.38 -13.77 -0.18
N GLU A 103 -0.20 -14.48 -1.30
CA GLU A 103 -1.12 -14.50 -2.42
C GLU A 103 -2.50 -15.00 -1.98
N ALA A 104 -2.56 -16.14 -1.31
CA ALA A 104 -3.81 -16.70 -0.81
C ALA A 104 -4.52 -15.76 0.17
N ALA A 105 -3.77 -15.14 1.09
CA ALA A 105 -4.30 -14.16 2.03
C ALA A 105 -4.81 -12.90 1.32
N SER A 106 -4.05 -12.38 0.35
CA SER A 106 -4.43 -11.20 -0.43
C SER A 106 -5.66 -11.48 -1.29
N ALA A 107 -5.74 -12.65 -1.92
CA ALA A 107 -6.91 -13.08 -2.69
C ALA A 107 -8.15 -13.25 -1.80
N ALA A 108 -8.01 -13.79 -0.59
CA ALA A 108 -9.09 -13.85 0.39
C ALA A 108 -9.54 -12.44 0.84
N ALA A 109 -8.62 -11.48 0.85
CA ALA A 109 -8.90 -10.06 1.01
C ALA A 109 -9.38 -9.37 -0.28
N GLY A 110 -9.76 -10.11 -1.33
CA GLY A 110 -10.30 -9.56 -2.58
C GLY A 110 -9.25 -8.93 -3.51
N GLY A 111 -7.97 -9.18 -3.26
CA GLY A 111 -6.87 -8.71 -4.09
C GLY A 111 -6.70 -9.49 -5.38
N VAL A 112 -6.39 -8.76 -6.45
CA VAL A 112 -6.02 -9.32 -7.74
C VAL A 112 -4.55 -9.01 -7.99
N TYR A 113 -3.82 -10.02 -8.44
CA TYR A 113 -2.41 -9.85 -8.79
C TYR A 113 -2.25 -8.85 -9.93
N GLN A 114 -1.36 -7.89 -9.75
CA GLN A 114 -0.94 -6.93 -10.76
C GLN A 114 0.59 -6.84 -10.78
N LYS A 115 1.16 -7.07 -11.95
CA LYS A 115 2.58 -6.79 -12.20
C LYS A 115 2.68 -5.45 -12.91
N VAL A 116 3.29 -4.47 -12.25
CA VAL A 116 3.50 -3.14 -12.82
C VAL A 116 4.85 -3.14 -13.55
N PRO A 117 4.91 -2.90 -14.88
CA PRO A 117 6.19 -2.84 -15.58
C PRO A 117 7.04 -1.67 -15.08
N GLY A 118 8.29 -1.91 -14.67
CA GLY A 118 9.19 -0.86 -14.19
C GLY A 118 9.67 -1.11 -12.76
N PRO A 119 8.80 -1.03 -11.74
CA PRO A 119 9.12 -1.57 -10.44
C PRO A 119 9.17 -3.09 -10.49
N GLU A 120 10.30 -3.66 -10.09
CA GLU A 120 10.40 -5.08 -9.77
C GLU A 120 9.60 -5.32 -8.47
N GLU A 121 8.27 -5.34 -8.56
CA GLU A 121 7.35 -5.43 -7.43
C GLU A 121 6.18 -6.37 -7.74
N GLN A 122 5.84 -7.22 -6.77
CA GLN A 122 4.62 -8.01 -6.74
C GLN A 122 3.54 -7.19 -6.02
N GLN A 123 2.40 -6.99 -6.68
CA GLN A 123 1.27 -6.28 -6.09
C GLN A 123 0.00 -7.14 -6.11
N TYR A 124 -0.74 -7.11 -5.01
CA TYR A 124 -2.08 -7.67 -4.93
C TYR A 124 -3.02 -6.57 -4.47
N VAL A 125 -3.84 -6.06 -5.39
CA VAL A 125 -4.59 -4.81 -5.18
C VAL A 125 -6.09 -5.02 -5.30
N SER A 126 -6.85 -4.19 -4.60
CA SER A 126 -8.30 -4.09 -4.66
C SER A 126 -8.77 -3.61 -6.04
N ALA A 127 -10.08 -3.71 -6.26
CA ALA A 127 -10.73 -2.92 -7.28
C ALA A 127 -10.45 -1.41 -7.04
N PRO A 128 -10.30 -0.60 -8.10
CA PRO A 128 -10.12 0.84 -7.97
C PRO A 128 -11.33 1.50 -7.30
N ILE A 129 -11.07 2.42 -6.38
CA ILE A 129 -12.09 3.23 -5.70
C ILE A 129 -12.06 4.64 -6.33
N PRO A 130 -13.16 5.14 -6.91
CA PRO A 130 -13.23 6.51 -7.41
C PRO A 130 -13.07 7.53 -6.28
N LEU A 131 -12.21 8.53 -6.48
CA LEU A 131 -11.91 9.56 -5.47
C LEU A 131 -13.02 10.61 -5.30
N ASP A 132 -13.94 10.71 -6.24
CA ASP A 132 -15.10 11.62 -6.18
C ASP A 132 -16.22 11.12 -5.27
N ARG A 133 -16.12 9.89 -4.78
CA ARG A 133 -17.06 9.33 -3.81
C ARG A 133 -16.90 10.01 -2.45
N SER A 134 -18.03 10.39 -1.87
CA SER A 134 -18.08 10.95 -0.51
C SER A 134 -17.55 10.01 0.58
N ASP A 135 -17.55 8.70 0.34
CA ASP A 135 -17.07 7.66 1.25
C ASP A 135 -15.69 7.11 0.87
N ALA A 136 -14.97 7.73 -0.09
CA ALA A 136 -13.70 7.19 -0.62
C ALA A 136 -12.65 6.93 0.46
N VAL A 137 -12.53 7.85 1.44
CA VAL A 137 -11.58 7.71 2.57
C VAL A 137 -11.95 6.50 3.45
N GLU A 138 -13.23 6.33 3.76
CA GLU A 138 -13.74 5.22 4.56
C GLU A 138 -13.50 3.88 3.85
N LEU A 139 -13.79 3.83 2.55
CA LEU A 139 -13.57 2.64 1.74
C LEU A 139 -12.08 2.29 1.68
N ALA A 140 -11.22 3.25 1.36
CA ALA A 140 -9.79 3.00 1.26
C ALA A 140 -9.19 2.53 2.60
N ALA A 141 -9.58 3.14 3.72
CA ALA A 141 -9.14 2.71 5.04
C ALA A 141 -9.58 1.28 5.36
N ARG A 142 -10.84 0.94 5.08
CA ARG A 142 -11.36 -0.42 5.29
C ARG A 142 -10.62 -1.45 4.44
N GLU A 143 -10.30 -1.13 3.19
CA GLU A 143 -9.51 -2.01 2.34
C GLU A 143 -8.09 -2.20 2.91
N VAL A 144 -7.44 -1.12 3.37
CA VAL A 144 -6.09 -1.21 3.98
C VAL A 144 -6.13 -2.14 5.19
N VAL A 145 -7.09 -1.94 6.08
CA VAL A 145 -7.31 -2.79 7.25
C VAL A 145 -7.51 -4.25 6.84
N ARG A 146 -8.34 -4.51 5.81
CA ARG A 146 -8.63 -5.86 5.33
C ARG A 146 -7.37 -6.55 4.81
N PHE A 147 -6.58 -5.89 3.97
CA PHE A 147 -5.31 -6.44 3.47
C PHE A 147 -4.29 -6.64 4.59
N TYR A 148 -4.17 -5.68 5.50
CA TYR A 148 -3.22 -5.75 6.61
C TYR A 148 -3.55 -6.92 7.53
N ARG A 149 -4.80 -7.05 7.98
CA ARG A 149 -5.25 -8.19 8.81
C ARG A 149 -5.05 -9.54 8.12
N ALA A 150 -5.29 -9.61 6.82
CA ALA A 150 -5.13 -10.87 6.08
C ALA A 150 -3.67 -11.30 5.98
N THR A 151 -2.75 -10.35 5.76
CA THR A 151 -1.34 -10.64 5.47
C THR A 151 -0.43 -10.59 6.70
N ALA A 152 -0.77 -9.82 7.73
CA ALA A 152 0.03 -9.66 8.95
C ALA A 152 0.36 -10.98 9.67
N PRO A 153 -0.53 -11.98 9.79
CA PRO A 153 -0.18 -13.26 10.43
C PRO A 153 0.98 -13.97 9.73
N THR A 154 0.98 -13.95 8.40
CA THR A 154 2.03 -14.53 7.56
C THR A 154 3.36 -13.78 7.74
N MET A 155 3.30 -12.45 7.82
CA MET A 155 4.48 -11.61 8.04
C MET A 155 5.06 -11.78 9.46
N ALA A 156 4.22 -11.89 10.48
CA ALA A 156 4.64 -12.12 11.86
C ALA A 156 5.34 -13.48 12.03
N GLU A 157 4.85 -14.52 11.35
CA GLU A 157 5.50 -15.83 11.35
C GLU A 157 6.89 -15.80 10.72
N LEU A 158 7.07 -15.05 9.63
CA LEU A 158 8.37 -14.85 9.00
C LEU A 158 9.36 -14.15 9.95
N ALA A 159 8.89 -13.10 10.65
CA ALA A 159 9.71 -12.37 11.61
C ALA A 159 10.22 -13.29 12.74
N ARG A 160 9.36 -14.16 13.28
CA ARG A 160 9.74 -15.13 14.33
C ARG A 160 10.76 -16.18 13.89
N ARG A 161 10.78 -16.54 12.60
CA ARG A 161 11.76 -17.51 12.06
C ARG A 161 13.13 -16.89 11.78
N SER A 162 13.19 -15.57 11.75
CA SER A 162 14.39 -14.80 11.41
C SER A 162 15.11 -14.25 12.65
N SER A 163 14.52 -14.42 13.84
CA SER A 163 15.06 -14.07 15.16
C SER A 163 15.66 -15.29 15.87
#